data_AF-A0A7K2KV48-F1
#
_entry.id   AF-A0A7K2KV48-F1
#
_cell.length_a   1.000
_cell.length_b   1.000
_cell.length_c   1.000
_cell.angle_alpha   90.00
_cell.angle_beta   90.00
_cell.angle_gamma   90.00
#
_symmetry.space_group_name_H-M   'P 1'
#
loop_
_entity.id
_entity.type
_entity.pdbx_description
1 polymer ?
#
loop_
_entity_poly.entity_id
_entity_poly.type
_entity_poly.pdbx_seq_one_letter_code
_entity_poly.pdbx_strand_id
1 'polypeptide(L)'
;AAADGTSRWITSAESRADVHRLRAEADAVVVGSGTARADDPHLAVRGVEGAVQPRRVVVDTEGTAVKPGARILDDAAPTLIAVAEDATTSLDETVVVRLPRADRGLSVPALLDALHARGVRSVLLEGGPTLAGAFVAAGAVDQVVGYLAPVLLGAGPAALADAGISTITEALRLDVTETAHIGSDLRITAVPKGA
;
A
#
# COMPACT_ATOMS: atom_id res chain seq x y z
N ALA A 1 -10.68 9.80 -1.10
CA ALA A 1 -10.84 10.76 -2.21
C ALA A 1 -12.27 11.30 -2.17
N ALA A 2 -12.51 12.52 -2.63
CA ALA A 2 -13.84 13.03 -2.96
C ALA A 2 -14.37 12.35 -4.24
N ALA A 3 -15.62 12.63 -4.59
CA ALA A 3 -16.30 12.02 -5.75
C ALA A 3 -15.61 12.30 -7.09
N ASP A 4 -14.90 13.43 -7.21
CA ASP A 4 -14.13 13.83 -8.40
C ASP A 4 -12.73 13.19 -8.45
N GLY A 5 -12.39 12.32 -7.50
CA GLY A 5 -11.10 11.65 -7.40
C GLY A 5 -10.02 12.46 -6.69
N THR A 6 -10.29 13.71 -6.29
CA THR A 6 -9.32 14.51 -5.51
C THR A 6 -9.13 13.90 -4.13
N SER A 7 -7.87 13.68 -3.75
CA SER A 7 -7.53 12.92 -2.53
C SER A 7 -6.37 13.54 -1.75
N ARG A 8 -5.73 14.58 -2.30
CA ARG A 8 -4.53 15.16 -1.72
C ARG A 8 -4.89 15.93 -0.45
N TRP A 9 -4.18 15.57 0.62
CA TRP A 9 -4.15 16.29 1.89
C TRP A 9 -5.49 16.34 2.64
N ILE A 10 -6.26 15.25 2.57
CA ILE A 10 -7.40 15.03 3.47
C ILE A 10 -6.93 15.05 4.93
N THR A 11 -5.82 14.36 5.22
CA THR A 11 -5.15 14.36 6.53
C THR A 11 -4.19 15.53 6.67
N SER A 12 -3.94 15.91 7.93
CA SER A 12 -3.01 16.97 8.35
C SER A 12 -1.56 16.74 7.93
N ALA A 13 -0.71 17.76 8.07
CA ALA A 13 0.72 17.65 7.77
C ALA A 13 1.43 16.71 8.75
N GLU A 14 0.99 16.70 9.99
CA GLU A 14 1.45 15.87 11.09
C GLU A 14 1.18 14.39 10.80
N SER A 15 -0.02 14.05 10.30
CA SER A 15 -0.33 12.69 9.86
C SER A 15 0.53 12.25 8.69
N ARG A 16 0.81 13.13 7.72
CA ARG A 16 1.71 12.81 6.60
C ARG A 16 3.15 12.61 7.06
N ALA A 17 3.60 13.35 8.07
CA ALA A 17 4.90 13.14 8.70
C ALA A 17 4.95 11.82 9.48
N ASP A 18 3.84 11.43 10.13
CA ASP A 18 3.72 10.13 10.81
C ASP A 18 3.79 8.95 9.82
N VAL A 19 3.11 9.04 8.68
CA VAL A 19 3.25 8.04 7.59
C VAL A 19 4.70 7.93 7.11
N HIS A 20 5.42 9.06 7.01
CA HIS A 20 6.85 9.02 6.67
C HIS A 20 7.72 8.30 7.72
N ARG A 21 7.34 8.33 9.01
CA ARG A 21 7.98 7.49 10.04
C ARG A 21 7.66 6.01 9.85
N LEU A 22 6.40 5.67 9.62
CA LEU A 22 5.99 4.28 9.34
C LEU A 22 6.73 3.70 8.13
N ARG A 23 6.93 4.51 7.06
CA ARG A 23 7.75 4.11 5.91
C ARG A 23 9.20 3.84 6.27
N ALA A 24 9.75 4.58 7.23
CA ALA A 24 11.14 4.42 7.67
C ALA A 24 11.35 3.17 8.54
N GLU A 25 10.28 2.67 9.15
CA GLU A 25 10.27 1.46 9.97
C GLU A 25 10.00 0.18 9.14
N ALA A 26 9.48 0.34 7.92
CA ALA A 26 9.18 -0.77 7.03
C ALA A 26 10.37 -1.13 6.12
N ASP A 27 10.53 -2.41 5.81
CA ASP A 27 11.52 -2.86 4.81
C ASP A 27 11.04 -2.61 3.37
N ALA A 28 9.73 -2.57 3.16
CA ALA A 28 9.12 -2.26 1.88
C ALA A 28 7.81 -1.47 2.01
N VAL A 29 7.55 -0.59 1.04
CA VAL A 29 6.28 0.13 0.88
C VAL A 29 5.63 -0.33 -0.42
N VAL A 30 4.40 -0.81 -0.35
CA VAL A 30 3.68 -1.40 -1.48
C VAL A 30 2.43 -0.57 -1.82
N VAL A 31 2.24 -0.31 -3.12
CA VAL A 31 1.03 0.32 -3.66
C VAL A 31 0.50 -0.43 -4.88
N GLY A 32 -0.80 -0.30 -5.14
CA GLY A 32 -1.43 -0.83 -6.35
C GLY A 32 -1.25 0.08 -7.58
N SER A 33 -1.46 -0.50 -8.76
CA SER A 33 -1.43 0.17 -10.06
C SER A 33 -2.32 1.40 -10.15
N GLY A 34 -3.48 1.41 -9.48
CA GLY A 34 -4.38 2.56 -9.44
C GLY A 34 -3.73 3.80 -8.82
N THR A 35 -3.06 3.62 -7.67
CA THR A 35 -2.28 4.68 -7.01
C THR A 35 -1.09 5.11 -7.88
N ALA A 36 -0.39 4.14 -8.48
CA ALA A 36 0.73 4.45 -9.37
C ALA A 36 0.31 5.34 -10.57
N ARG A 37 -0.82 5.04 -11.22
CA ARG A 37 -1.35 5.84 -12.34
C ARG A 37 -1.83 7.22 -11.91
N ALA A 38 -2.55 7.30 -10.79
CA ALA A 38 -3.20 8.53 -10.38
C ALA A 38 -2.21 9.55 -9.79
N ASP A 39 -1.23 9.07 -9.02
CA ASP A 39 -0.41 9.95 -8.19
C ASP A 39 1.06 10.04 -8.62
N ASP A 40 1.54 9.13 -9.48
CA ASP A 40 2.97 8.95 -9.81
C ASP A 40 3.86 9.10 -8.55
N PRO A 41 3.65 8.24 -7.53
CA PRO A 41 4.23 8.43 -6.22
C PRO A 41 5.71 8.07 -6.22
N HIS A 42 6.50 8.84 -5.49
CA HIS A 42 7.93 8.56 -5.30
C HIS A 42 8.19 7.50 -4.21
N LEU A 43 7.28 7.35 -3.25
CA LEU A 43 7.29 6.42 -2.09
C LEU A 43 8.49 6.45 -1.14
N ALA A 44 9.61 7.09 -1.46
CA ALA A 44 10.72 7.24 -0.52
C ALA A 44 10.32 8.00 0.76
N VAL A 45 11.05 7.73 1.83
CA VAL A 45 10.99 8.43 3.11
C VAL A 45 11.56 9.83 2.95
N ARG A 46 10.88 10.83 3.53
CA ARG A 46 11.33 12.23 3.57
C ARG A 46 11.12 12.77 4.98
N GLY A 47 12.00 13.67 5.41
CA GLY A 47 11.87 14.33 6.72
C GLY A 47 12.21 13.47 7.93
N VAL A 48 12.85 12.31 7.73
CA VAL A 48 13.38 11.45 8.79
C VAL A 48 14.88 11.30 8.56
N GLU A 49 15.69 11.92 9.43
CA GLU A 49 17.14 11.92 9.31
C GLU A 49 17.72 10.52 9.55
N GLY A 50 18.67 10.11 8.71
CA GLY A 50 19.32 8.79 8.82
C GLY A 50 18.43 7.59 8.47
N ALA A 51 17.20 7.82 7.97
CA ALA A 51 16.30 6.74 7.59
C ALA A 51 16.89 5.87 6.48
N VAL A 52 16.86 4.56 6.69
CA VAL A 52 17.07 3.58 5.61
C VAL A 52 15.84 3.63 4.71
N GLN A 53 16.07 3.69 3.41
CA GLN A 53 14.96 3.76 2.45
C GLN A 53 14.32 2.38 2.26
N PRO A 54 12.99 2.27 2.37
CA PRO A 54 12.30 1.02 2.11
C PRO A 54 12.38 0.67 0.63
N ARG A 55 12.28 -0.62 0.31
CA ARG A 55 12.03 -1.05 -1.06
C ARG A 55 10.67 -0.55 -1.51
N ARG A 56 10.62 0.16 -2.64
CA ARG A 56 9.40 0.67 -3.24
C ARG A 56 8.83 -0.40 -4.15
N VAL A 57 7.57 -0.78 -3.92
CA VAL A 57 6.92 -1.86 -4.67
C VAL A 57 5.63 -1.37 -5.30
N VAL A 58 5.47 -1.61 -6.59
CA VAL A 58 4.19 -1.41 -7.28
C VAL A 58 3.64 -2.74 -7.76
N VAL A 59 2.41 -3.05 -7.38
CA VAL A 59 1.65 -4.17 -7.93
C VAL A 59 0.92 -3.68 -9.19
N ASP A 60 1.53 -3.91 -10.34
CA ASP A 60 1.05 -3.54 -11.66
C ASP A 60 0.80 -4.79 -12.51
N THR A 61 -0.29 -5.49 -12.21
CA THR A 61 -0.65 -6.78 -12.82
C THR A 61 -0.44 -6.82 -14.32
N GLU A 62 -0.89 -5.79 -15.05
CA GLU A 62 -0.79 -5.73 -16.51
C GLU A 62 0.48 -5.05 -17.02
N GLY A 63 1.39 -4.63 -16.14
CA GLY A 63 2.66 -3.98 -16.50
C GLY A 63 2.50 -2.64 -17.26
N THR A 64 1.36 -1.96 -17.11
CA THR A 64 1.00 -0.78 -17.90
C THR A 64 0.80 0.50 -17.10
N ALA A 65 0.79 0.45 -15.77
CA ALA A 65 0.66 1.62 -14.89
C ALA A 65 1.97 2.38 -14.76
N VAL A 66 3.07 1.67 -14.53
CA VAL A 66 4.39 2.30 -14.37
C VAL A 66 5.04 2.41 -15.74
N LYS A 67 5.40 3.65 -16.12
CA LYS A 67 6.04 3.96 -17.39
C LYS A 67 7.53 4.29 -17.19
N PRO A 68 8.38 4.12 -18.21
CA PRO A 68 9.74 4.64 -18.17
C PRO A 68 9.75 6.12 -17.78
N GLY A 69 10.61 6.50 -16.83
CA GLY A 69 10.65 7.86 -16.28
C GLY A 69 9.65 8.16 -15.17
N ALA A 70 8.82 7.20 -14.75
CA ALA A 70 7.98 7.35 -13.56
C ALA A 70 8.85 7.65 -12.32
N ARG A 71 8.34 8.45 -11.39
CA ARG A 71 9.12 8.95 -10.23
C ARG A 71 9.60 7.85 -9.30
N ILE A 72 8.94 6.70 -9.30
CA ILE A 72 9.32 5.53 -8.52
C ILE A 72 10.56 4.80 -9.08
N LEU A 73 10.98 5.11 -10.32
CA LEU A 73 12.08 4.43 -11.01
C LEU A 73 13.42 5.17 -10.89
N ASP A 74 13.49 6.25 -10.13
CA ASP A 74 14.77 6.90 -9.85
C ASP A 74 15.66 6.09 -8.89
N ASP A 75 16.83 6.62 -8.57
CA ASP A 75 17.83 5.97 -7.72
C ASP A 75 17.66 6.24 -6.21
N ALA A 76 16.60 6.94 -5.80
CA ALA A 76 16.40 7.35 -4.41
C ALA A 76 16.17 6.18 -3.44
N ALA A 77 15.66 5.06 -3.93
CA ALA A 77 15.44 3.83 -3.16
C ALA A 77 15.34 2.60 -4.09
N PRO A 78 15.63 1.38 -3.60
CA PRO A 78 15.46 0.18 -4.42
C PRO A 78 13.99 0.01 -4.83
N THR A 79 13.75 -0.31 -6.10
CA THR A 79 12.40 -0.43 -6.65
C THR A 79 12.14 -1.83 -7.21
N LEU A 80 10.89 -2.28 -7.07
CA LEU A 80 10.39 -3.53 -7.64
C LEU A 80 8.98 -3.32 -8.22
N ILE A 81 8.78 -3.70 -9.47
CA ILE A 81 7.49 -3.64 -10.15
C ILE A 81 7.01 -5.07 -10.34
N ALA A 82 5.98 -5.44 -9.59
CA ALA A 82 5.35 -6.75 -9.68
C ALA A 82 4.34 -6.76 -10.81
N VAL A 83 4.54 -7.64 -11.79
CA VAL A 83 3.68 -7.83 -12.96
C VAL A 83 3.29 -9.30 -13.11
N ALA A 84 2.25 -9.58 -13.88
CA ALA A 84 1.88 -10.96 -14.18
C ALA A 84 2.95 -11.63 -15.05
N GLU A 85 3.15 -12.94 -14.89
CA GLU A 85 4.10 -13.72 -15.71
C GLU A 85 3.88 -13.55 -17.22
N ASP A 86 2.61 -13.44 -17.63
CA ASP A 86 2.16 -13.28 -19.01
C ASP A 86 2.06 -11.81 -19.47
N ALA A 87 2.31 -10.84 -18.57
CA ALA A 87 2.20 -9.43 -18.91
C ALA A 87 3.44 -8.93 -19.67
N THR A 88 3.19 -8.09 -20.67
CA THR A 88 4.24 -7.36 -21.38
C THR A 88 4.46 -6.01 -20.72
N THR A 89 5.71 -5.61 -20.51
CA THR A 89 6.05 -4.29 -19.96
C THR A 89 7.22 -3.69 -20.73
N SER A 90 7.29 -2.35 -20.77
CA SER A 90 8.41 -1.61 -21.38
C SER A 90 9.51 -1.29 -20.36
N LEU A 91 9.42 -1.83 -19.15
CA LEU A 91 10.37 -1.60 -18.06
C LEU A 91 11.56 -2.56 -18.17
N ASP A 92 12.66 -2.16 -17.54
CA ASP A 92 13.85 -2.99 -17.42
C ASP A 92 13.57 -4.22 -16.53
N GLU A 93 13.93 -5.42 -16.98
CA GLU A 93 13.69 -6.65 -16.24
C GLU A 93 14.41 -6.69 -14.87
N THR A 94 15.44 -5.87 -14.66
CA THR A 94 16.14 -5.74 -13.37
C THR A 94 15.27 -5.16 -12.25
N VAL A 95 14.25 -4.35 -12.60
CA VAL A 95 13.29 -3.81 -11.63
C VAL A 95 11.97 -4.57 -11.63
N VAL A 96 11.79 -5.57 -12.50
CA VAL A 96 10.55 -6.32 -12.63
C VAL A 96 10.63 -7.62 -11.82
N VAL A 97 9.51 -7.97 -11.18
CA VAL A 97 9.26 -9.34 -10.71
C VAL A 97 7.99 -9.86 -11.36
N ARG A 98 8.08 -11.06 -11.92
CA ARG A 98 6.98 -11.76 -12.56
C ARG A 98 6.35 -12.71 -11.56
N LEU A 99 5.04 -12.60 -11.37
CA LEU A 99 4.28 -13.36 -10.39
C LEU A 99 3.05 -14.01 -11.05
N PRO A 100 2.57 -15.15 -10.53
CA PRO A 100 1.34 -15.75 -11.00
C PRO A 100 0.14 -14.84 -10.72
N ARG A 101 -0.83 -14.86 -11.63
CA ARG A 101 -2.13 -14.23 -11.42
C ARG A 101 -2.88 -14.91 -10.29
N ALA A 102 -3.76 -14.15 -9.64
CA ALA A 102 -4.80 -14.67 -8.75
C ALA A 102 -6.18 -14.39 -9.39
N ASP A 103 -7.27 -14.80 -8.72
CA ASP A 103 -8.64 -14.49 -9.14
C ASP A 103 -8.82 -13.01 -9.46
N ARG A 104 -8.14 -12.15 -8.70
CA ARG A 104 -7.99 -10.72 -8.97
C ARG A 104 -6.54 -10.28 -8.76
N GLY A 105 -5.92 -9.76 -9.82
CA GLY A 105 -4.56 -9.23 -9.76
C GLY A 105 -3.49 -10.31 -9.68
N LEU A 106 -2.51 -10.11 -8.80
CA LEU A 106 -1.38 -11.02 -8.57
C LEU A 106 -1.56 -11.80 -7.26
N SER A 107 -0.94 -12.98 -7.19
CA SER A 107 -0.89 -13.78 -5.96
C SER A 107 -0.15 -13.04 -4.84
N VAL A 108 -0.87 -12.69 -3.77
CA VAL A 108 -0.29 -12.05 -2.57
C VAL A 108 0.75 -12.97 -1.91
N PRO A 109 0.50 -14.29 -1.71
CA PRO A 109 1.54 -15.19 -1.21
C PRO A 109 2.83 -15.17 -2.04
N ALA A 110 2.72 -15.24 -3.37
CA ALA A 110 3.90 -15.21 -4.24
C ALA A 110 4.65 -13.87 -4.18
N LEU A 111 3.92 -12.75 -4.05
CA LEU A 111 4.52 -11.44 -3.82
C LEU A 111 5.32 -11.42 -2.51
N LEU A 112 4.74 -11.92 -1.42
CA LEU A 112 5.39 -11.95 -0.12
C LEU A 112 6.61 -12.88 -0.11
N ASP A 113 6.54 -14.04 -0.74
CA ASP A 113 7.69 -14.94 -0.92
C ASP A 113 8.82 -14.26 -1.70
N ALA A 114 8.49 -13.55 -2.79
CA ALA A 114 9.46 -12.83 -3.60
C ALA A 114 10.11 -11.66 -2.82
N LEU A 115 9.36 -10.98 -1.97
CA LEU A 115 9.89 -9.93 -1.09
C LEU A 115 10.76 -10.52 0.01
N HIS A 116 10.33 -11.62 0.64
CA HIS A 116 11.08 -12.33 1.67
C HIS A 116 12.43 -12.83 1.17
N ALA A 117 12.46 -13.42 -0.04
CA ALA A 117 13.70 -13.85 -0.70
C ALA A 117 14.68 -12.69 -0.94
N ARG A 118 14.19 -11.44 -0.95
CA ARG A 118 14.98 -10.20 -1.08
C ARG A 118 15.31 -9.56 0.28
N GLY A 119 15.06 -10.28 1.38
CA GLY A 119 15.36 -9.84 2.74
C GLY A 119 14.29 -8.96 3.39
N VAL A 120 13.16 -8.71 2.74
CA VAL A 120 12.06 -7.91 3.29
C VAL A 120 11.34 -8.72 4.38
N ARG A 121 11.21 -8.15 5.58
CA ARG A 121 10.53 -8.75 6.74
C ARG A 121 9.26 -8.01 7.13
N SER A 122 9.18 -6.71 6.84
CA SER A 122 7.98 -5.90 7.06
C SER A 122 7.52 -5.17 5.80
N VAL A 123 6.21 -5.10 5.60
CA VAL A 123 5.59 -4.42 4.45
C VAL A 123 4.58 -3.41 4.96
N LEU A 124 4.70 -2.16 4.50
CA LEU A 124 3.69 -1.13 4.67
C LEU A 124 2.84 -1.03 3.39
N LEU A 125 1.54 -1.31 3.51
CA LEU A 125 0.56 -1.13 2.44
C LEU A 125 -0.04 0.27 2.53
N GLU A 126 0.16 1.10 1.50
CA GLU A 126 -0.38 2.46 1.48
C GLU A 126 -1.39 2.72 0.37
N GLY A 127 -1.45 1.86 -0.65
CA GLY A 127 -2.09 2.19 -1.92
C GLY A 127 -3.20 1.26 -2.36
N GLY A 128 -4.44 1.78 -2.30
CA GLY A 128 -5.57 1.30 -3.09
C GLY A 128 -6.47 0.28 -2.38
N PRO A 129 -7.80 0.48 -2.33
CA PRO A 129 -8.71 -0.39 -1.61
C PRO A 129 -8.74 -1.83 -2.13
N THR A 130 -8.48 -2.03 -3.44
CA THR A 130 -8.38 -3.35 -4.06
C THR A 130 -7.14 -4.11 -3.59
N LEU A 131 -5.98 -3.45 -3.47
CA LEU A 131 -4.76 -4.10 -3.00
C LEU A 131 -4.88 -4.47 -1.51
N ALA A 132 -5.37 -3.53 -0.69
CA ALA A 132 -5.67 -3.81 0.72
C ALA A 132 -6.65 -4.99 0.86
N GLY A 133 -7.67 -5.04 0.00
CA GLY A 133 -8.61 -6.15 -0.06
C GLY A 133 -7.97 -7.49 -0.39
N ALA A 134 -7.08 -7.52 -1.39
CA ALA A 134 -6.35 -8.73 -1.75
C ALA A 134 -5.50 -9.28 -0.59
N PHE A 135 -4.84 -8.39 0.18
CA PHE A 135 -4.09 -8.78 1.35
C PHE A 135 -4.97 -9.28 2.49
N VAL A 136 -6.12 -8.65 2.73
CA VAL A 136 -7.11 -9.13 3.71
C VAL A 136 -7.65 -10.51 3.31
N ALA A 137 -8.03 -10.68 2.04
CA ALA A 137 -8.55 -11.95 1.51
C ALA A 137 -7.51 -13.08 1.60
N ALA A 138 -6.22 -12.75 1.49
CA ALA A 138 -5.11 -13.68 1.65
C ALA A 138 -4.74 -13.97 3.12
N GLY A 139 -5.39 -13.33 4.10
CA GLY A 139 -5.04 -13.45 5.51
C GLY A 139 -3.66 -12.88 5.85
N ALA A 140 -3.18 -11.91 5.06
CA ALA A 140 -1.80 -11.40 5.11
C ALA A 140 -1.71 -9.99 5.70
N VAL A 141 -2.59 -9.65 6.64
CA VAL A 141 -2.60 -8.35 7.34
C VAL A 141 -2.43 -8.60 8.83
N ASP A 142 -1.29 -8.20 9.38
CA ASP A 142 -1.00 -8.35 10.82
C ASP A 142 -1.46 -7.13 11.64
N GLN A 143 -1.43 -5.94 11.04
CA GLN A 143 -1.76 -4.67 11.69
C GLN A 143 -2.44 -3.72 10.72
N VAL A 144 -3.42 -2.97 11.22
CA VAL A 144 -4.10 -1.89 10.51
C VAL A 144 -3.79 -0.57 11.21
N VAL A 145 -3.28 0.41 10.47
CA VAL A 145 -3.11 1.79 10.94
C VAL A 145 -4.04 2.70 10.14
N GLY A 146 -5.10 3.19 10.79
CA GLY A 146 -6.10 4.08 10.19
C GLY A 146 -5.90 5.52 10.62
N TYR A 147 -6.00 6.46 9.68
CA TYR A 147 -6.04 7.90 9.97
C TYR A 147 -7.43 8.47 9.66
N LEU A 148 -7.99 9.18 10.63
CA LEU A 148 -9.28 9.85 10.54
C LEU A 148 -9.07 11.36 10.65
N ALA A 149 -9.28 12.08 9.55
CA ALA A 149 -9.31 13.54 9.53
C ALA A 149 -10.72 14.05 9.87
N PRO A 150 -10.85 15.23 10.52
CA PRO A 150 -12.14 15.83 10.87
C PRO A 150 -12.81 16.52 9.66
N VAL A 151 -12.98 15.79 8.54
CA VAL A 151 -13.53 16.31 7.28
C VAL A 151 -14.63 15.38 6.77
N LEU A 152 -15.75 15.96 6.33
CA LEU A 152 -16.89 15.24 5.74
C LEU A 152 -16.92 15.48 4.23
N LEU A 153 -16.69 14.43 3.43
CA LEU A 153 -16.62 14.53 1.96
C LEU A 153 -17.94 14.15 1.24
N GLY A 154 -18.93 13.65 1.98
CA GLY A 154 -20.21 13.19 1.45
C GLY A 154 -20.14 11.84 0.73
N ALA A 155 -19.25 11.69 -0.27
CA ALA A 155 -19.05 10.46 -1.03
C ALA A 155 -17.57 10.24 -1.39
N GLY A 156 -17.19 8.99 -1.59
CA GLY A 156 -15.83 8.61 -1.94
C GLY A 156 -15.67 7.10 -2.08
N PRO A 157 -14.50 6.64 -2.57
CA PRO A 157 -14.21 5.21 -2.62
C PRO A 157 -14.15 4.62 -1.22
N ALA A 158 -14.54 3.34 -1.10
CA ALA A 158 -14.35 2.58 0.13
C ALA A 158 -12.86 2.47 0.48
N ALA A 159 -12.54 2.37 1.77
CA ALA A 159 -11.17 2.14 2.25
C ALA A 159 -10.67 0.72 1.94
N LEU A 160 -11.60 -0.23 1.84
CA LEU A 160 -11.35 -1.64 1.54
C LEU A 160 -12.36 -2.08 0.48
N ALA A 161 -11.87 -2.72 -0.58
CA ALA A 161 -12.71 -3.26 -1.65
C ALA A 161 -12.35 -4.72 -1.87
N ASP A 162 -13.31 -5.57 -2.24
CA ASP A 162 -13.00 -6.89 -2.76
C ASP A 162 -12.25 -7.83 -1.81
N ALA A 163 -12.41 -7.63 -0.50
CA ALA A 163 -11.72 -8.37 0.56
C ALA A 163 -12.24 -9.80 0.84
N GLY A 164 -13.11 -10.34 -0.02
CA GLY A 164 -13.72 -11.66 0.19
C GLY A 164 -14.76 -11.73 1.32
N ILE A 165 -15.10 -10.59 1.93
CA ILE A 165 -16.12 -10.48 2.98
C ILE A 165 -17.46 -10.15 2.32
N SER A 166 -18.39 -11.10 2.35
CA SER A 166 -19.72 -10.97 1.74
C SER A 166 -20.85 -10.84 2.76
N THR A 167 -20.61 -11.25 4.00
CA THR A 167 -21.60 -11.22 5.09
C THR A 167 -21.03 -10.63 6.39
N ILE A 168 -21.91 -10.19 7.30
CA ILE A 168 -21.50 -9.66 8.61
C ILE A 168 -20.80 -10.70 9.51
N THR A 169 -21.08 -11.99 9.27
CA THR A 169 -20.45 -13.12 9.95
C THR A 169 -19.02 -13.37 9.49
N GLU A 170 -18.67 -12.97 8.26
CA GLU A 170 -17.32 -13.04 7.70
C GLU A 170 -16.49 -11.79 8.01
N ALA A 171 -17.06 -10.78 8.68
CA ALA A 171 -16.41 -9.51 8.90
C ALA A 171 -15.11 -9.67 9.71
N LEU A 172 -13.99 -9.19 9.16
CA LEU A 172 -12.73 -9.06 9.87
C LEU A 172 -12.92 -8.14 11.07
N ARG A 173 -12.86 -8.72 12.27
CA ARG A 173 -12.90 -7.97 13.53
C ARG A 173 -11.49 -7.56 13.91
N LEU A 174 -11.34 -6.32 14.37
CA LEU A 174 -10.07 -5.78 14.82
C LEU A 174 -10.16 -5.45 16.31
N ASP A 175 -9.10 -5.75 17.05
CA ASP A 175 -8.90 -5.27 18.41
C ASP A 175 -8.01 -4.03 18.36
N VAL A 176 -8.54 -2.90 18.83
CA VAL A 176 -7.82 -1.62 18.85
C VAL A 176 -6.76 -1.65 19.94
N THR A 177 -5.49 -1.47 19.55
CA THR A 177 -4.33 -1.50 20.45
C THR A 177 -3.88 -0.11 20.86
N GLU A 178 -4.12 0.90 20.02
CA GLU A 178 -3.73 2.29 20.29
C GLU A 178 -4.68 3.28 19.61
N THR A 179 -4.94 4.40 20.30
CA THR A 179 -5.54 5.60 19.70
C THR A 179 -4.69 6.81 20.07
N ALA A 180 -4.43 7.68 19.09
CA ALA A 180 -3.59 8.86 19.29
C ALA A 180 -4.08 10.06 18.46
N HIS A 181 -4.05 11.25 19.05
CA HIS A 181 -4.20 12.49 18.29
C HIS A 181 -2.91 12.80 17.56
N ILE A 182 -2.98 13.03 16.25
CA ILE A 182 -1.86 13.43 15.40
C ILE A 182 -2.24 14.76 14.74
N GLY A 183 -1.80 15.87 15.33
CA GLY A 183 -2.28 17.20 14.93
C GLY A 183 -3.80 17.29 15.11
N SER A 184 -4.52 17.60 14.02
CA SER A 184 -5.99 17.63 14.00
C SER A 184 -6.66 16.28 13.79
N ASP A 185 -5.91 15.23 13.49
CA ASP A 185 -6.45 13.93 13.10
C ASP A 185 -6.38 12.92 14.24
N LEU A 186 -7.06 11.80 14.08
CA LEU A 186 -6.95 10.62 14.95
C LEU A 186 -6.24 9.48 14.21
N ARG A 187 -5.25 8.87 14.84
CA ARG A 187 -4.66 7.59 14.43
C ARG A 187 -5.24 6.47 15.28
N ILE A 188 -5.62 5.37 14.63
CA ILE A 188 -6.06 4.13 15.26
C ILE A 188 -5.13 3.02 14.79
N THR A 189 -4.48 2.34 15.73
CA THR A 189 -3.73 1.12 15.47
C THR A 189 -4.55 -0.06 15.99
N ALA A 190 -4.70 -1.10 15.17
CA ALA A 190 -5.47 -2.27 15.52
C ALA A 190 -4.89 -3.54 14.88
N VAL A 191 -5.17 -4.70 15.47
CA VAL A 191 -4.75 -6.02 14.97
C VAL A 191 -5.98 -6.89 14.71
N PRO A 192 -5.95 -7.85 13.76
CA PRO A 192 -7.02 -8.83 13.61
C PRO A 192 -7.29 -9.61 14.90
N LYS A 193 -8.58 -9.77 15.23
CA LYS A 193 -9.01 -10.52 16.40
C LYS A 193 -8.86 -12.02 16.16
N GLY A 194 -8.14 -12.70 17.05
CA GLY A 194 -7.93 -14.15 16.99
C GLY A 194 -6.79 -14.60 16.07
N ALA A 195 -5.86 -13.69 15.73
CA ALA A 195 -4.54 -14.03 15.20
C ALA A 195 -3.67 -14.69 16.29
#